data_AF-A0A1S1HRP4-F1
#
_entry.id   AF-A0A1S1HRP4-F1
#
_cell.length_a   1.000
_cell.length_b   1.000
_cell.length_c   1.000
_cell.angle_alpha   90.00
_cell.angle_beta   90.00
_cell.angle_gamma   90.00
#
_symmetry.space_group_name_H-M   'P 1'
#
loop_
_entity.id
_entity.type
_entity.pdbx_description
1 polymer ?
#
loop_
_entity_poly.entity_id
_entity_poly.type
_entity_poly.pdbx_seq_one_letter_code
_entity_poly.pdbx_strand_id
1 'polypeptide(L)'
;MKKYFVIGAVITSLASMSAMAADKKDEAKPVAEWTCEEFLAIDDNFYPTAVGVGELLTKKDKVEDAVLDVDGIQTITPLVIDACKKDTKANFVEQVKKAKQ
;
A
#
# COMPACT_ATOMS: atom_id res chain seq x y z
N MET A 1 58.17 30.92 -1.64
CA MET A 1 58.70 29.55 -1.52
C MET A 1 58.43 29.00 -0.12
N LYS A 2 57.46 28.09 0.03
CA LYS A 2 57.55 26.93 0.93
C LYS A 2 56.36 26.02 0.62
N LYS A 3 56.65 24.81 0.13
CA LYS A 3 55.71 23.71 -0.06
C LYS A 3 55.65 22.93 1.24
N TYR A 4 54.46 22.65 1.75
CA TYR A 4 54.14 21.52 2.64
C TYR A 4 52.74 21.04 2.22
N PHE A 5 52.65 20.04 1.33
CA PHE A 5 52.49 18.61 1.64
C PHE A 5 51.31 18.29 2.58
N VAL A 6 50.18 17.92 1.94
CA VAL A 6 49.28 16.76 2.14
C VAL A 6 48.93 16.30 3.56
N ILE A 7 47.65 15.89 3.69
CA ILE A 7 46.98 14.97 4.64
C ILE A 7 45.81 15.76 5.27
N GLY A 8 44.55 15.60 4.85
CA GLY A 8 43.83 14.34 4.73
C GLY A 8 43.08 14.08 6.03
N ALA A 9 41.92 14.72 6.21
CA ALA A 9 40.96 14.38 7.27
C ALA A 9 39.53 14.53 6.71
N VAL A 10 39.06 13.43 6.12
CA VAL A 10 37.66 13.23 5.75
C VAL A 10 36.86 13.15 7.06
N ILE A 11 36.02 14.15 7.33
CA ILE A 11 35.03 14.09 8.41
C ILE A 11 33.77 13.48 7.80
N THR A 12 33.71 12.16 7.72
CA THR A 12 32.46 11.42 7.52
C THR A 12 31.65 11.52 8.81
N SER A 13 30.84 12.58 8.94
CA SER A 13 29.76 12.61 9.91
C SER A 13 28.61 11.74 9.39
N LEU A 14 28.71 10.43 9.60
CA LEU A 14 27.53 9.57 9.66
C LEU A 14 26.81 9.95 10.97
N ALA A 15 25.97 10.99 10.90
CA ALA A 15 24.89 11.11 11.86
C ALA A 15 23.87 10.04 11.47
N SER A 16 23.98 8.88 12.12
CA SER A 16 22.97 7.84 12.15
C SER A 16 21.62 8.49 12.45
N MET A 17 20.79 8.61 11.41
CA MET A 17 19.35 8.75 11.57
C MET A 17 18.88 7.45 12.22
N SER A 18 18.94 7.40 13.54
CA SER A 18 18.15 6.45 14.30
C SER A 18 16.70 6.85 14.05
N ALA A 19 16.13 6.32 12.97
CA ALA A 19 14.70 6.25 12.81
C ALA A 19 14.21 5.58 14.09
N MET A 20 13.56 6.38 14.94
CA MET A 20 12.73 5.86 16.01
C MET A 20 11.68 5.02 15.30
N ALA A 21 11.97 3.72 15.14
CA ALA A 21 10.95 2.71 14.99
C ALA A 21 10.17 2.79 16.30
N ALA A 22 9.21 3.70 16.34
CA ALA A 22 8.20 3.68 17.36
C ALA A 22 7.50 2.33 17.17
N ASP A 23 7.60 1.47 18.17
CA ASP A 23 6.66 0.38 18.40
C ASP A 23 5.26 0.98 18.61
N LYS A 24 4.70 1.60 17.57
CA LYS A 24 3.27 1.66 17.42
C LYS A 24 2.90 0.25 17.03
N LYS A 25 2.17 -0.41 17.91
CA LYS A 25 1.17 -1.38 17.46
C LYS A 25 0.25 -0.54 16.56
N ASP A 26 0.61 -0.35 15.30
CA ASP A 26 -0.23 0.37 14.34
C ASP A 26 -1.54 -0.42 14.35
N GLU A 27 -2.57 0.16 14.94
CA GLU A 27 -3.88 -0.46 14.95
C GLU A 27 -4.23 -0.68 13.48
N ALA A 28 -4.42 -1.95 13.10
CA ALA A 28 -4.62 -2.31 11.71
C ALA A 28 -5.80 -1.50 11.17
N LYS A 29 -5.50 -0.62 10.22
CA LYS A 29 -6.49 0.29 9.65
C LYS A 29 -7.60 -0.51 8.96
N PRO A 30 -8.88 -0.14 9.13
CA PRO A 30 -9.96 -0.79 8.41
C PRO A 30 -9.75 -0.70 6.89
N VAL A 31 -10.02 -1.78 6.15
CA VAL A 31 -9.85 -1.84 4.68
C VAL A 31 -10.65 -0.73 3.97
N ALA A 32 -11.79 -0.33 4.52
CA ALA A 32 -12.60 0.78 4.00
C ALA A 32 -11.82 2.12 3.92
N GLU A 33 -10.81 2.28 4.77
CA GLU A 33 -10.02 3.50 4.85
C GLU A 33 -8.67 3.38 4.14
N TRP A 34 -8.35 2.20 3.58
CA TRP A 34 -7.08 2.00 2.89
C TRP A 34 -6.93 2.93 1.70
N THR A 35 -5.72 3.46 1.58
CA THR A 35 -5.19 4.08 0.38
C THR A 35 -4.63 3.00 -0.55
N CYS A 36 -4.43 3.35 -1.80
CA CYS A 36 -3.75 2.51 -2.77
C CYS A 36 -2.30 2.19 -2.37
N GLU A 37 -1.62 3.08 -1.63
CA GLU A 37 -0.31 2.81 -1.05
C GLU A 37 -0.35 1.66 -0.04
N GLU A 38 -1.31 1.69 0.88
CA GLU A 38 -1.51 0.64 1.89
C GLU A 38 -1.87 -0.70 1.24
N PHE A 39 -2.72 -0.68 0.19
CA PHE A 39 -3.02 -1.88 -0.60
C PHE A 39 -1.78 -2.43 -1.31
N LEU A 40 -0.99 -1.59 -1.99
CA LEU A 40 0.19 -2.05 -2.72
C LEU A 40 1.31 -2.56 -1.80
N ALA A 41 1.29 -2.19 -0.52
CA ALA A 41 2.27 -2.61 0.48
C ALA A 41 2.02 -4.01 1.07
N ILE A 42 0.85 -4.63 0.84
CA ILE A 42 0.61 -6.01 1.28
C ILE A 42 1.33 -7.02 0.37
N ASP A 43 1.51 -8.24 0.86
CA ASP A 43 2.03 -9.34 0.05
C ASP A 43 1.08 -9.64 -1.13
N ASP A 44 1.65 -9.73 -2.32
CA ASP A 44 0.91 -9.79 -3.59
C ASP A 44 0.01 -11.02 -3.72
N ASN A 45 0.31 -12.10 -3.01
CA ASN A 45 -0.54 -13.29 -2.94
C ASN A 45 -1.88 -13.00 -2.27
N PHE A 46 -1.98 -11.92 -1.49
CA PHE A 46 -3.21 -11.50 -0.82
C PHE A 46 -3.95 -10.37 -1.53
N TYR A 47 -3.48 -9.90 -2.70
CA TYR A 47 -4.21 -8.91 -3.48
C TYR A 47 -5.64 -9.36 -3.82
N PRO A 48 -5.90 -10.59 -4.30
CA PRO A 48 -7.28 -11.04 -4.55
C PRO A 48 -8.13 -11.05 -3.28
N THR A 49 -7.54 -11.39 -2.13
CA THR A 49 -8.25 -11.36 -0.85
C THR A 49 -8.65 -9.95 -0.45
N ALA A 50 -7.73 -8.98 -0.55
CA ALA A 50 -8.02 -7.58 -0.26
C ALA A 50 -9.07 -7.01 -1.22
N VAL A 51 -8.99 -7.35 -2.52
CA VAL A 51 -9.97 -6.93 -3.53
C VAL A 51 -11.35 -7.54 -3.24
N GLY A 52 -11.42 -8.80 -2.83
CA GLY A 52 -12.68 -9.42 -2.41
C GLY A 52 -13.31 -8.75 -1.19
N VAL A 53 -12.50 -8.39 -0.18
CA VAL A 53 -12.99 -7.60 0.96
C VAL A 53 -13.45 -6.21 0.51
N GLY A 54 -12.68 -5.55 -0.35
CA GLY A 54 -13.04 -4.27 -0.95
C GLY A 54 -14.38 -4.36 -1.69
N GLU A 55 -14.61 -5.42 -2.46
CA GLU A 55 -15.86 -5.63 -3.17
C GLU A 55 -17.04 -5.81 -2.22
N LEU A 56 -16.89 -6.61 -1.15
CA LEU A 56 -17.93 -6.77 -0.13
C LEU A 56 -18.29 -5.42 0.52
N LEU A 57 -17.31 -4.57 0.77
CA LEU A 57 -17.53 -3.22 1.32
C LEU A 57 -18.23 -2.26 0.34
N THR A 58 -18.25 -2.57 -0.96
CA THR A 58 -19.06 -1.81 -1.94
C THR A 58 -20.55 -2.18 -1.92
N LYS A 59 -20.90 -3.37 -1.40
CA LYS A 59 -22.28 -3.84 -1.30
C LYS A 59 -22.90 -3.25 -0.03
N LYS A 60 -24.11 -2.70 -0.14
CA LYS A 60 -24.83 -2.05 0.99
C LYS A 60 -25.70 -3.02 1.78
N ASP A 61 -25.75 -4.29 1.37
CA ASP A 61 -26.65 -5.32 1.92
C ASP A 61 -25.96 -6.16 2.99
N LYS A 62 -26.76 -7.03 3.62
CA LYS A 62 -26.34 -8.05 4.58
C LYS A 62 -25.28 -8.98 3.98
N VAL A 63 -24.20 -9.24 4.72
CA VAL A 63 -23.07 -10.08 4.25
C VAL A 63 -23.51 -11.51 4.00
N GLU A 64 -24.55 -11.97 4.69
CA GLU A 64 -25.14 -13.31 4.58
C GLU A 64 -25.71 -13.62 3.18
N ASP A 65 -26.12 -12.58 2.44
CA ASP A 65 -26.64 -12.70 1.07
C ASP A 65 -25.56 -12.40 0.00
N ALA A 66 -24.35 -12.04 0.43
CA ALA A 66 -23.29 -11.66 -0.49
C ALA A 66 -22.66 -12.88 -1.17
N VAL A 67 -22.82 -12.97 -2.49
CA VAL A 67 -22.07 -13.94 -3.30
C VAL A 67 -20.64 -13.45 -3.49
N LEU A 68 -19.67 -14.33 -3.20
CA LEU A 68 -18.25 -14.14 -3.50
C LEU A 68 -18.00 -14.44 -4.98
N ASP A 69 -17.80 -13.41 -5.79
CA ASP A 69 -17.54 -13.52 -7.22
C ASP A 69 -16.04 -13.72 -7.48
N VAL A 70 -15.58 -14.97 -7.36
CA VAL A 70 -14.15 -15.32 -7.50
C VAL A 70 -13.60 -14.92 -8.88
N ASP A 71 -14.37 -15.15 -9.94
CA ASP A 71 -13.95 -14.84 -11.31
C ASP A 71 -13.91 -13.32 -11.54
N GLY A 72 -14.90 -12.59 -11.03
CA GLY A 72 -14.91 -11.13 -11.02
C GLY A 72 -13.71 -10.56 -10.29
N ILE A 73 -13.40 -11.06 -9.09
CA ILE A 73 -12.23 -10.66 -8.30
C ILE A 73 -10.93 -10.90 -9.07
N GLN A 74 -10.74 -12.09 -9.65
CA GLN A 74 -9.55 -12.39 -10.46
C GLN A 74 -9.41 -11.44 -11.64
N THR A 75 -10.53 -11.08 -12.28
CA THR A 75 -10.57 -10.17 -13.43
C THR A 75 -10.21 -8.74 -13.04
N ILE A 76 -10.77 -8.21 -11.95
CA ILE A 76 -10.57 -6.80 -11.58
C ILE A 76 -9.28 -6.57 -10.79
N THR A 77 -8.72 -7.59 -10.13
CA THR A 77 -7.48 -7.44 -9.34
C THR A 77 -6.34 -6.76 -10.11
N PRO A 78 -5.94 -7.19 -11.33
CA PRO A 78 -4.91 -6.49 -12.09
C PRO A 78 -5.30 -5.04 -12.45
N LEU A 79 -6.59 -4.77 -12.71
CA LEU A 79 -7.08 -3.42 -13.02
C LEU A 79 -6.97 -2.48 -11.81
N VAL A 80 -7.29 -2.99 -10.61
CA VAL A 80 -7.15 -2.26 -9.34
C VAL A 80 -5.69 -1.98 -9.03
N ILE A 81 -4.80 -2.96 -9.23
CA ILE A 81 -3.35 -2.77 -9.08
C ILE A 81 -2.85 -1.66 -10.01
N ASP A 82 -3.24 -1.69 -11.29
CA ASP A 82 -2.83 -0.68 -12.26
C ASP A 82 -3.39 0.71 -11.93
N ALA A 83 -4.64 0.79 -11.44
CA ALA A 83 -5.23 2.04 -10.98
C ALA A 83 -4.49 2.59 -9.75
N CYS A 84 -4.18 1.72 -8.78
CA CYS A 84 -3.49 2.10 -7.55
C CYS A 84 -2.03 2.50 -7.78
N LYS A 85 -1.35 1.91 -8.77
CA LYS A 85 -0.01 2.35 -9.18
C LYS A 85 0.00 3.75 -9.80
N LYS A 86 -1.12 4.18 -10.42
CA LYS A 86 -1.26 5.51 -11.03
C LYS A 86 -1.55 6.60 -9.99
N ASP A 87 -2.24 6.27 -8.91
CA ASP A 87 -2.56 7.19 -7.82
C ASP A 87 -2.51 6.47 -6.47
N THR A 88 -1.36 6.51 -5.81
CA THR A 88 -1.14 5.83 -4.53
C THR A 88 -1.96 6.44 -3.39
N LYS A 89 -2.45 7.66 -3.53
CA LYS A 89 -3.23 8.36 -2.49
C LYS A 89 -4.72 8.13 -2.61
N ALA A 90 -5.20 7.56 -3.71
CA ALA A 90 -6.60 7.23 -3.88
C ALA A 90 -7.07 6.21 -2.83
N ASN A 91 -8.36 6.26 -2.49
CA ASN A 91 -8.98 5.22 -1.67
C ASN A 91 -9.07 3.90 -2.45
N PHE A 92 -8.62 2.82 -1.82
CA PHE A 92 -8.57 1.49 -2.41
C PHE A 92 -9.96 0.94 -2.78
N VAL A 93 -10.94 1.03 -1.87
CA VAL A 93 -12.30 0.48 -2.09
C VAL A 93 -13.01 1.21 -3.23
N GLU A 94 -12.80 2.52 -3.38
CA GLU A 94 -13.31 3.26 -4.54
C GLU A 94 -12.66 2.82 -5.86
N GLN A 95 -11.38 2.40 -5.87
CA GLN A 95 -10.78 1.82 -7.07
C GLN A 95 -11.37 0.44 -7.39
N VAL A 96 -11.61 -0.40 -6.38
CA VAL A 96 -12.32 -1.68 -6.55
C VAL A 96 -13.69 -1.47 -7.17
N LYS A 97 -14.46 -0.50 -6.65
CA LYS A 97 -15.78 -0.14 -7.18
C LYS A 97 -15.73 0.33 -8.63
N LYS A 98 -14.74 1.15 -9.01
CA LYS A 98 -14.56 1.65 -10.38
C LYS A 98 -14.16 0.54 -11.35
N ALA A 99 -13.32 -0.40 -10.93
CA ALA A 99 -12.87 -1.50 -11.78
C ALA A 99 -13.98 -2.49 -12.18
N LYS A 100 -15.13 -2.45 -11.50
CA LYS A 100 -16.32 -3.25 -11.78
C LYS A 100 -17.28 -2.61 -12.80
N GLN A 101 -17.12 -1.31 -13.08
CA GLN A 101 -17.97 -0.55 -14.02
C GLN A 101 -17.39 -0.61 -15.44
#